data_AF-A0A258DAT8-F1
#
_entry.id   AF-A0A258DAT8-F1
#
_cell.length_a   1.000
_cell.length_b   1.000
_cell.length_c   1.000
_cell.angle_alpha   90.00
_cell.angle_beta   90.00
_cell.angle_gamma   90.00
#
_symmetry.space_group_name_H-M   'P 1'
#
loop_
_entity.id
_entity.type
_entity.pdbx_description
1 polymer ?
#
loop_
_entity_poly.entity_id
_entity_poly.type
_entity_poly.pdbx_seq_one_letter_code
_entity_poly.pdbx_strand_id
1 'polypeptide(L)'
;MSMQALSIAASGMLAAADRLSASAQRVAAGEQQAEKNAQPRDVDYVKERVEQIGASTDFKANAAVARTADKMTGALLDMKV
;
A
#
# COMPACT_ATOMS: atom_id res chain seq x y z
N MET A 1 5.73 -13.94 -18.97
CA MET A 1 6.13 -13.72 -17.55
C MET A 1 6.00 -12.26 -17.12
N SER A 2 6.45 -11.25 -17.89
CA SER A 2 6.34 -9.82 -17.50
C SER A 2 4.90 -9.34 -17.25
N MET A 3 3.96 -9.73 -18.12
CA MET A 3 2.52 -9.46 -17.97
C MET A 3 1.93 -10.01 -16.65
N GLN A 4 2.36 -11.21 -16.23
CA GLN A 4 1.92 -11.81 -14.96
C GLN A 4 2.53 -11.08 -13.76
N ALA A 5 3.81 -10.68 -13.84
CA ALA A 5 4.47 -9.91 -12.79
C ALA A 5 3.83 -8.52 -12.59
N LEU A 6 3.42 -7.85 -13.67
CA LEU A 6 2.68 -6.59 -13.60
C LEU A 6 1.33 -6.75 -12.92
N SER A 7 0.57 -7.80 -13.27
CA SER A 7 -0.74 -8.07 -12.65
C SER A 7 -0.64 -8.38 -11.15
N ILE A 8 0.37 -9.17 -10.75
CA ILE A 8 0.64 -9.48 -9.34
C ILE A 8 1.04 -8.21 -8.58
N ALA A 9 1.96 -7.43 -9.14
CA ALA A 9 2.39 -6.17 -8.54
C ALA A 9 1.22 -5.16 -8.41
N ALA A 10 0.36 -5.05 -9.43
CA ALA A 10 -0.82 -4.20 -9.40
C ALA A 10 -1.79 -4.63 -8.29
N SER A 11 -2.07 -5.93 -8.19
CA SER A 11 -2.93 -6.49 -7.14
C SER A 11 -2.35 -6.23 -5.74
N GLY A 12 -1.03 -6.41 -5.57
CA GLY A 12 -0.35 -6.11 -4.30
C GLY A 12 -0.37 -4.64 -3.92
N MET A 13 -0.22 -3.73 -4.89
CA MET A 13 -0.34 -2.29 -4.67
C MET A 13 -1.77 -1.89 -4.26
N LEU A 14 -2.80 -2.47 -4.88
CA LEU A 14 -4.20 -2.22 -4.51
C LEU A 14 -4.50 -2.69 -3.07
N ALA A 15 -4.09 -3.92 -2.72
CA ALA A 15 -4.26 -4.43 -1.37
C ALA A 15 -3.56 -3.56 -0.30
N ALA A 16 -2.37 -3.06 -0.61
CA ALA A 16 -1.65 -2.13 0.26
C ALA A 16 -2.37 -0.78 0.40
N ALA A 17 -2.95 -0.26 -0.68
CA ALA A 17 -3.73 0.97 -0.67
C ALA A 17 -5.02 0.82 0.16
N ASP A 18 -5.73 -0.30 0.01
CA ASP A 18 -6.92 -0.61 0.81
C ASP A 18 -6.60 -0.68 2.31
N ARG A 19 -5.48 -1.34 2.65
CA ARG A 19 -5.00 -1.42 4.04
C ARG A 19 -4.68 -0.04 4.62
N LEU A 20 -4.06 0.84 3.83
CA LEU A 20 -3.76 2.21 4.24
C LEU A 20 -5.05 3.02 4.48
N SER A 21 -6.02 2.89 3.58
CA SER A 21 -7.34 3.53 3.70
C SER A 21 -8.08 3.06 4.96
N ALA A 22 -8.08 1.74 5.21
CA ALA A 22 -8.70 1.17 6.40
C ALA A 22 -8.04 1.67 7.71
N SER A 23 -6.71 1.77 7.75
CA SER A 23 -6.00 2.36 8.90
C SER A 23 -6.37 3.83 9.10
N ALA A 24 -6.42 4.63 8.03
CA ALA A 24 -6.81 6.03 8.11
C ALA A 24 -8.25 6.20 8.64
N GLN A 25 -9.18 5.35 8.21
CA GLN A 25 -10.56 5.35 8.72
C GLN A 25 -10.63 5.02 10.21
N ARG A 26 -9.86 4.03 10.70
CA ARG A 26 -9.82 3.66 12.12
C ARG A 26 -9.22 4.79 12.98
N VAL A 27 -8.14 5.41 12.52
CA VAL A 27 -7.53 6.56 13.19
C VAL A 27 -8.52 7.72 13.27
N ALA A 28 -9.19 8.06 12.17
CA ALA A 28 -10.17 9.14 12.13
C ALA A 28 -11.40 8.85 13.01
N ALA A 29 -11.92 7.62 12.99
CA ALA A 29 -13.06 7.22 13.81
C ALA A 29 -12.75 7.33 15.31
N GLY A 30 -11.55 6.93 15.72
CA GLY A 30 -11.12 7.06 17.12
C GLY A 30 -10.90 8.49 17.57
N GLU A 31 -10.43 9.38 16.68
CA GLU A 31 -10.38 10.82 16.96
C GLU A 31 -11.78 11.41 17.16
N GLN A 32 -12.75 11.05 16.31
CA GLN A 32 -14.14 11.49 16.46
C GLN A 32 -14.80 10.99 17.74
N GLN A 33 -14.49 9.77 18.19
CA GLN A 33 -15.01 9.22 19.46
C GLN A 33 -14.38 9.91 20.67
N ALA A 34 -13.08 10.20 20.63
CA ALA A 34 -12.40 10.94 21.70
C ALA A 34 -12.97 12.36 21.87
N GLU A 35 -13.28 13.05 20.78
CA GLU A 35 -13.90 14.38 20.82
C GLU A 35 -15.32 14.37 21.36
N LYS A 36 -16.15 13.40 20.98
CA LYS A 36 -17.56 13.33 21.40
C LYS A 36 -17.76 12.94 22.87
N ASN A 37 -16.90 12.06 23.39
CA ASN A 37 -17.15 11.42 24.69
C ASN A 37 -16.22 11.89 25.81
N ALA A 38 -15.25 12.79 25.54
CA ALA A 38 -14.17 13.16 26.47
C ALA A 38 -13.47 11.93 27.10
N GLN A 39 -13.48 10.80 26.38
CA GLN A 39 -12.89 9.53 26.78
C GLN A 39 -11.47 9.42 26.21
N PRO A 40 -10.56 8.70 26.89
CA PRO A 40 -9.24 8.45 26.35
C PRO A 40 -9.34 7.76 24.98
N ARG A 41 -8.47 8.18 24.07
CA ARG A 41 -8.36 7.63 22.71
C ARG A 41 -8.14 6.11 22.80
N ASP A 42 -9.14 5.31 22.44
CA ASP A 42 -9.08 3.85 22.43
C ASP A 42 -8.46 3.30 21.12
N VAL A 43 -7.58 4.09 20.49
CA VAL A 43 -6.84 3.69 19.29
C VAL A 43 -5.40 3.42 19.66
N ASP A 44 -4.93 2.21 19.37
CA ASP A 44 -3.51 1.87 19.45
C ASP A 44 -2.76 2.50 18.26
N TYR A 45 -2.35 3.75 18.45
CA TYR A 45 -1.59 4.50 17.45
C TYR A 45 -0.25 3.83 17.09
N VAL A 46 0.39 3.10 18.01
CA VAL A 46 1.65 2.43 17.72
C VAL A 46 1.41 1.32 16.71
N LYS A 47 0.38 0.50 16.95
CA LYS A 47 -0.04 -0.55 16.01
C LYS A 47 -0.48 0.04 14.66
N GLU A 48 -1.31 1.07 14.65
CA GLU A 48 -1.76 1.71 13.40
C GLU A 48 -0.58 2.29 12.59
N ARG A 49 0.41 2.90 13.26
CA ARG A 49 1.61 3.39 12.58
C ARG A 49 2.46 2.27 11.98
N VAL A 50 2.58 1.13 12.66
CA VAL A 50 3.26 -0.06 12.10
C VAL A 50 2.49 -0.59 10.89
N GLU A 51 1.16 -0.64 10.94
CA GLU A 51 0.35 -1.04 9.79
C GLU A 51 0.53 -0.10 8.58
N GLN A 52 0.55 1.21 8.81
CA GLN A 52 0.81 2.20 7.76
C GLN A 52 2.21 2.06 7.15
N ILE A 53 3.23 1.82 7.97
CA ILE A 53 4.62 1.60 7.51
C ILE A 53 4.71 0.31 6.69
N GLY A 54 4.09 -0.77 7.16
CA GLY A 54 4.02 -2.05 6.45
C GLY A 54 3.36 -1.87 5.09
N ALA A 55 2.16 -1.28 5.06
CA ALA A 55 1.44 -1.00 3.82
C ALA A 55 2.25 -0.13 2.84
N SER A 56 2.92 0.91 3.33
CA SER A 56 3.78 1.75 2.49
C SER A 56 4.96 0.97 1.90
N THR A 57 5.57 0.08 2.69
CA THR A 57 6.70 -0.75 2.26
C THR A 57 6.25 -1.76 1.21
N ASP A 58 5.12 -2.43 1.43
CA ASP A 58 4.53 -3.39 0.50
C ASP A 58 4.16 -2.73 -0.85
N PHE A 59 3.59 -1.53 -0.79
CA PHE A 59 3.29 -0.75 -2.00
C PHE A 59 4.57 -0.43 -2.79
N LYS A 60 5.61 0.06 -2.11
CA LYS A 60 6.90 0.39 -2.75
C LYS A 60 7.57 -0.84 -3.36
N ALA A 61 7.53 -1.98 -2.68
CA ALA A 61 8.08 -3.24 -3.16
C ALA A 61 7.37 -3.68 -4.45
N ASN A 62 6.04 -3.69 -4.47
CA ASN A 62 5.28 -4.03 -5.66
C ASN A 62 5.51 -3.03 -6.81
N ALA A 63 5.59 -1.73 -6.52
CA ALA A 63 5.91 -0.71 -7.51
C ALA A 63 7.32 -0.90 -8.11
N ALA A 64 8.29 -1.39 -7.33
CA ALA A 64 9.61 -1.74 -7.85
C ALA A 64 9.54 -2.95 -8.81
N VAL A 65 8.76 -3.99 -8.47
CA VAL A 65 8.54 -5.15 -9.36
C VAL A 65 7.90 -4.71 -10.68
N ALA A 66 6.86 -3.88 -10.62
CA ALA A 66 6.20 -3.35 -11.82
C ALA A 66 7.18 -2.57 -12.72
N ARG A 67 8.02 -1.70 -12.14
CA ARG A 67 9.07 -0.96 -12.88
C ARG A 67 10.09 -1.88 -13.52
N THR A 68 10.50 -2.94 -12.84
CA THR A 68 11.45 -3.91 -13.41
C THR A 68 10.81 -4.68 -14.55
N ALA A 69 9.55 -5.12 -14.41
CA ALA A 69 8.83 -5.81 -15.49
C ALA A 69 8.64 -4.92 -16.74
N ASP A 70 8.38 -3.62 -16.53
CA ASP A 70 8.30 -2.62 -17.59
C ASP A 70 9.66 -2.45 -18.32
N LYS A 71 10.74 -2.23 -17.57
CA LYS A 71 12.11 -2.14 -18.13
C LYS A 71 12.50 -3.38 -18.94
N MET A 72 12.20 -4.58 -18.44
CA MET A 72 12.48 -5.83 -19.15
C MET A 72 11.68 -5.92 -20.45
N THR A 73 10.44 -5.45 -20.45
CA THR A 73 9.60 -5.42 -21.65
C THR A 73 10.15 -4.42 -22.66
N GLY A 74 10.55 -3.22 -22.22
CA GLY A 74 11.20 -2.21 -23.07
C GLY A 74 12.50 -2.70 -23.70
N ALA A 75 13.38 -3.36 -22.93
CA ALA A 75 14.63 -3.92 -23.45
C ALA A 75 14.40 -4.99 -24.53
N LEU A 76 13.34 -5.80 -24.41
CA LEU A 76 12.96 -6.78 -25.44
C LEU A 76 12.41 -6.13 -26.70
N LEU A 77 11.73 -5.00 -26.58
CA LEU A 77 11.23 -4.23 -27.71
C LEU A 77 12.39 -3.55 -28.45
N ASP A 78 13.32 -2.94 -27.72
CA ASP A 78 14.51 -2.26 -28.26
C ASP A 78 15.40 -3.22 -29.06
N MET A 79 15.58 -4.46 -28.58
CA MET A 79 16.34 -5.49 -29.31
C MET A 79 15.71 -5.89 -30.66
N LYS A 80 14.40 -5.66 -30.85
CA LYS A 80 13.65 -6.09 -32.03
C LYS A 80 13.55 -5.02 -33.13
N VAL A 81 13.91 -3.78 -32.83
CA VAL A 81 13.79 -2.62 -33.73
C VAL A 81 15.15 -2.26 -34.33
#